data_AF-A0A932E614-F1
#
_entry.id   AF-A0A932E614-F1
#
_cell.length_a   1.000
_cell.length_b   1.000
_cell.length_c   1.000
_cell.angle_alpha   90.00
_cell.angle_beta   90.00
_cell.angle_gamma   90.00
#
_symmetry.space_group_name_H-M   'P 1'
#
loop_
_entity.id
_entity.type
_entity.pdbx_description
1 polymer ?
#
loop_
_entity_poly.entity_id
_entity_poly.type
_entity_poly.pdbx_seq_one_letter_code
_entity_poly.pdbx_strand_id
1 'polypeptide(L)'
;MSELLNLGLMAEKHWREHRPRMVAELEAENRLRAALLDAQEQTAADLHRLTRQFTRQGLNPQQAHDQAWELVKGKYILLPPEKPEPK
;
A
#
# COMPACT_ATOMS: atom_id res chain seq x y z
N MET A 1 13.81 -6.34 13.31
CA MET A 1 14.19 -6.51 11.89
C MET A 1 12.90 -6.59 11.11
N SER A 2 12.42 -5.46 10.59
CA SER A 2 11.19 -5.45 9.79
C SER A 2 11.57 -5.79 8.36
N GLU A 3 11.53 -7.08 8.05
CA GLU A 3 11.48 -7.55 6.66
C GLU A 3 10.28 -6.88 5.98
N LEU A 4 10.43 -6.50 4.72
CA LEU A 4 9.27 -6.07 3.92
C LEU A 4 8.31 -7.27 3.89
N LEU A 5 7.17 -7.14 4.55
CA LEU A 5 6.09 -8.12 4.46
C LEU A 5 5.65 -8.19 2.98
N ASN A 6 4.84 -9.19 2.65
CA ASN A 6 4.28 -9.38 1.31
C ASN A 6 3.71 -8.06 0.71
N LEU A 7 3.17 -7.18 1.56
CA LEU A 7 2.67 -5.85 1.18
C LEU A 7 3.75 -4.89 0.66
N GLY A 8 4.90 -4.80 1.34
CA GLY A 8 6.00 -3.94 0.94
C GLY A 8 6.60 -4.36 -0.41
N LEU A 9 6.74 -5.67 -0.63
CA LEU A 9 7.21 -6.22 -1.91
C LEU A 9 6.21 -6.00 -3.05
N MET A 10 4.91 -6.12 -2.76
CA MET A 10 3.86 -5.80 -3.74
C MET A 10 3.87 -4.32 -4.10
N ALA A 11 4.00 -3.43 -3.12
CA ALA A 11 4.10 -1.99 -3.35
C ALA A 11 5.33 -1.65 -4.19
N GLU A 12 6.49 -2.24 -3.87
CA GLU A 12 7.73 -2.00 -4.60
C GLU A 12 7.61 -2.38 -6.07
N LYS A 13 7.11 -3.58 -6.37
CA LYS A 13 6.88 -4.04 -7.74
C LYS A 13 5.96 -3.09 -8.48
N HIS A 14 4.80 -2.79 -7.90
CA HIS A 14 3.82 -1.90 -8.52
C HIS A 14 4.37 -0.50 -8.75
N TRP A 15 5.07 0.08 -7.78
CA TRP A 15 5.66 1.41 -7.91
C TRP A 15 6.75 1.44 -8.96
N ARG A 16 7.58 0.40 -9.07
CA ARG A 16 8.58 0.31 -10.14
C ARG A 16 7.95 0.19 -11.54
N GLU A 17 6.83 -0.51 -11.66
CA GLU A 17 6.14 -0.70 -12.94
C GLU A 17 5.32 0.53 -13.37
N HIS A 18 4.63 1.16 -12.43
CA HIS A 18 3.65 2.23 -12.73
C HIS A 18 4.14 3.64 -12.38
N ARG A 19 5.13 3.76 -11.50
CA ARG A 19 5.67 5.03 -10.98
C ARG A 19 7.21 5.05 -10.91
N PRO A 20 7.91 4.74 -12.01
CA PRO A 20 9.36 4.60 -11.99
C PRO A 20 10.09 5.89 -11.62
N ARG A 21 9.52 7.08 -11.90
CA ARG A 21 10.18 8.35 -11.53
C ARG A 21 10.16 8.55 -10.03
N MET A 22 9.00 8.41 -9.39
CA MET A 22 8.90 8.45 -7.93
C MET A 22 9.84 7.44 -7.26
N VAL A 23 9.94 6.21 -7.78
CA VAL A 23 10.88 5.22 -7.23
C VAL A 23 12.32 5.69 -7.36
N ALA A 24 12.72 6.20 -8.54
CA ALA A 24 14.06 6.71 -8.76
C ALA A 24 14.40 7.90 -7.85
N GLU A 25 13.45 8.81 -7.60
CA GLU A 25 13.61 9.92 -6.65
C GLU A 25 13.80 9.41 -5.22
N LEU A 26 12.95 8.47 -4.78
CA LEU A 26 13.07 7.87 -3.47
C LEU A 26 14.35 7.05 -3.28
N GLU A 27 14.84 6.39 -4.34
CA GLU A 27 16.13 5.70 -4.32
C GLU A 27 17.30 6.68 -4.26
N ALA A 28 17.25 7.77 -5.02
CA ALA A 28 18.25 8.83 -4.96
C ALA A 28 18.33 9.46 -3.55
N GLU A 29 17.18 9.62 -2.89
CA GLU A 29 17.10 10.11 -1.51
C GLU A 29 17.40 9.02 -0.45
N ASN A 30 17.66 7.77 -0.84
CA ASN A 30 17.77 6.61 0.07
C ASN A 30 16.52 6.40 0.97
N ARG A 31 15.38 6.93 0.55
CA ARG A 31 14.09 6.88 1.27
C ARG A 31 13.14 5.82 0.74
N LEU A 32 13.45 5.14 -0.36
CA LEU A 32 12.59 4.09 -0.93
C LEU A 32 12.18 3.05 0.11
N ARG A 33 13.15 2.50 0.84
CA ARG A 33 12.87 1.47 1.85
C ARG A 33 11.98 1.99 2.98
N ALA A 34 12.21 3.24 3.43
CA ALA A 34 11.38 3.87 4.44
C ALA A 34 9.95 4.12 3.92
N ALA A 35 9.80 4.61 2.69
CA ALA A 35 8.51 4.84 2.06
C ALA A 35 7.71 3.53 1.87
N LEU A 36 8.38 2.44 1.49
CA LEU A 36 7.76 1.12 1.38
C LEU A 36 7.34 0.57 2.75
N LEU A 37 8.16 0.78 3.78
CA LEU A 37 7.82 0.40 5.15
C LEU A 37 6.62 1.20 5.66
N ASP A 38 6.62 2.52 5.47
CA ASP A 38 5.51 3.40 5.83
C ASP A 38 4.23 3.00 5.11
N ALA A 39 4.30 2.72 3.81
CA ALA A 39 3.16 2.27 3.02
C ALA A 39 2.62 0.93 3.55
N GLN A 40 3.49 -0.02 3.88
CA GLN A 40 3.13 -1.30 4.49
C GLN A 40 2.46 -1.11 5.86
N GLU A 41 3.06 -0.31 6.74
CA GLU A 41 2.54 -0.06 8.09
C GLU A 41 1.19 0.64 8.05
N GLN A 42 1.04 1.65 7.20
CA GLN A 42 -0.24 2.33 6.98
C GLN A 42 -1.29 1.38 6.40
N THR A 43 -0.90 0.54 5.44
CA THR A 43 -1.80 -0.48 4.86
C THR A 43 -2.27 -1.44 5.94
N ALA A 44 -1.36 -1.98 6.76
CA ALA A 44 -1.70 -2.92 7.83
C ALA A 44 -2.58 -2.28 8.92
N ALA A 45 -2.26 -1.04 9.32
CA ALA A 45 -3.03 -0.29 10.30
C ALA A 45 -4.46 0.00 9.81
N ASP A 46 -4.60 0.50 8.57
CA ASP A 46 -5.92 0.77 7.99
C ASP A 46 -6.69 -0.53 7.71
N LEU A 47 -6.02 -1.59 7.26
CA LEU A 47 -6.64 -2.90 7.03
C LEU A 47 -7.24 -3.44 8.33
N HIS A 48 -6.47 -3.43 9.42
CA HIS A 48 -6.95 -3.90 10.72
C HIS A 48 -8.09 -3.01 11.26
N ARG A 49 -7.99 -1.68 11.10
CA ARG A 49 -9.04 -0.74 11.50
C ARG A 49 -10.35 -0.99 10.75
N LEU A 50 -10.30 -1.07 9.43
CA LEU A 50 -11.45 -1.32 8.57
C LEU A 50 -12.04 -2.71 8.79
N THR A 51 -11.19 -3.73 8.95
CA THR A 51 -11.65 -5.10 9.25
C THR A 51 -12.47 -5.10 10.54
N ARG A 52 -11.97 -4.49 11.62
CA ARG A 52 -12.74 -4.36 12.88
C ARG A 52 -14.05 -3.60 12.69
N GLN A 53 -14.05 -2.55 11.86
CA GLN A 53 -15.26 -1.79 11.56
C GLN A 53 -16.29 -2.64 10.82
N PHE A 54 -15.89 -3.36 9.78
CA PHE A 54 -16.79 -4.24 9.01
C PHE A 54 -17.29 -5.43 9.84
N THR A 55 -16.44 -6.01 10.69
CA THR A 55 -16.89 -7.04 11.64
C THR A 55 -17.96 -6.51 12.60
N ARG A 56 -17.83 -5.27 13.08
CA ARG A 56 -18.86 -4.62 13.91
C ARG A 56 -20.15 -4.33 13.14
N GLN A 57 -20.09 -4.22 11.82
CA GLN A 57 -21.26 -4.08 10.94
C GLN A 57 -21.93 -5.43 10.62
N GLY A 58 -21.42 -6.53 11.16
CA GLY A 58 -21.98 -7.87 10.99
C GLY A 58 -21.35 -8.69 9.86
N LEU A 59 -20.32 -8.19 9.19
CA LEU A 59 -19.56 -8.99 8.23
C LEU A 59 -18.74 -10.05 8.95
N ASN A 60 -18.60 -11.22 8.34
CA ASN A 60 -17.69 -12.23 8.86
C ASN A 60 -16.23 -11.73 8.75
N PRO A 61 -15.30 -12.24 9.57
CA PRO A 61 -13.91 -11.75 9.59
C PRO A 61 -13.20 -11.80 8.24
N GLN A 62 -13.51 -12.79 7.41
CA GLN A 62 -12.90 -12.97 6.09
C GLN A 62 -13.43 -11.93 5.08
N GLN A 63 -14.75 -11.76 4.99
CA GLN A 63 -15.39 -10.73 4.18
C GLN A 63 -14.96 -9.32 4.61
N ALA A 64 -14.88 -9.08 5.92
CA ALA A 64 -14.41 -7.82 6.48
C ALA A 64 -12.97 -7.54 6.06
N HIS A 65 -12.10 -8.55 6.13
CA HIS A 65 -10.72 -8.44 5.69
C HIS A 65 -10.62 -8.18 4.19
N ASP A 66 -11.33 -8.95 3.35
CA ASP A 66 -11.30 -8.82 1.89
C ASP A 66 -11.82 -7.45 1.45
N GLN A 67 -12.91 -6.98 2.04
CA GLN A 67 -13.47 -5.66 1.76
C GLN A 67 -12.54 -4.54 2.22
N ALA A 68 -11.89 -4.69 3.39
CA ALA A 68 -10.88 -3.75 3.84
C ALA A 68 -9.67 -3.73 2.91
N TRP A 69 -9.25 -4.90 2.42
CA TRP A 69 -8.13 -5.06 1.49
C TRP A 69 -8.36 -4.31 0.17
N GLU A 70 -9.54 -4.45 -0.43
CA GLU A 70 -9.91 -3.73 -1.65
C GLU A 70 -9.78 -2.22 -1.51
N LEU A 71 -10.09 -1.67 -0.33
CA LEU A 71 -10.01 -0.24 -0.05
C LEU A 71 -8.57 0.23 0.19
N VAL A 72 -7.78 -0.50 0.99
CA VAL A 72 -6.42 -0.07 1.34
C VAL A 72 -5.42 -0.32 0.23
N LYS A 73 -5.59 -1.40 -0.56
CA LYS A 73 -4.67 -1.73 -1.64
C LYS A 73 -4.62 -0.61 -2.67
N GLY A 74 -5.75 0.01 -3.03
CA GLY A 74 -5.78 1.13 -3.99
C GLY A 74 -5.21 2.44 -3.44
N LYS A 75 -5.08 2.55 -2.12
CA LYS A 75 -4.64 3.78 -1.45
C LYS A 75 -3.13 3.84 -1.21
N TYR A 76 -2.49 2.70 -0.98
CA TYR A 76 -1.07 2.66 -0.61
C TYR A 76 -0.22 1.74 -1.50
N ILE A 77 -0.79 0.65 -2.02
CA ILE A 77 -0.05 -0.38 -2.76
C ILE A 77 -0.17 -0.15 -4.28
N LEU A 78 -1.39 -0.17 -4.79
CA LEU A 78 -1.77 -0.01 -6.19
C LEU A 78 -2.05 1.46 -6.52
N LEU A 79 -1.07 2.31 -6.24
CA LEU A 79 -1.20 3.74 -6.53
C LEU A 79 -1.35 3.96 -8.05
N PRO A 80 -2.22 4.90 -8.47
CA PRO A 80 -2.46 5.14 -9.89
C PRO A 80 -1.15 5.50 -10.60
N PRO A 81 -0.99 5.15 -11.88
CA PRO A 81 0.23 5.44 -12.63
C PRO A 81 0.52 6.94 -12.62
N GLU A 82 1.80 7.28 -12.72
CA GLU A 82 2.21 8.69 -12.81
C GLU A 82 1.44 9.35 -13.96
N LYS A 83 0.62 10.36 -13.64
CA LYS A 83 -0.03 11.14 -14.69
C LYS A 83 1.09 11.75 -15.52
N PRO A 84 1.05 11.62 -16.87
CA PRO A 84 1.97 12.39 -17.68
C PRO A 84 1.71 13.86 -17.36
N GLU A 85 2.74 14.56 -16.87
CA GLU A 85 2.68 16.00 -16.68
C GLU A 85 2.12 16.63 -17.95
N PRO A 86 1.10 17.50 -17.87
CA PRO A 86 0.72 18.29 -19.04
C PRO A 86 1.92 19.20 -19.35
N LYS A 87 2.55 18.91 -20.49
CA LYS A 87 3.64 19.70 -21.08
C LYS A 87 3.17 21.12 -21.41
#